data_AF-A0A9N9QC75-F1
#
_entry.id   AF-A0A9N9QC75-F1
#
_cell.length_a   1.000
_cell.length_b   1.000
_cell.length_c   1.000
_cell.angle_alpha   90.00
_cell.angle_beta   90.00
_cell.angle_gamma   90.00
#
_symmetry.space_group_name_H-M   'P 1'
#
loop_
_entity.id
_entity.type
_entity.pdbx_description
1 polymer ?
#
loop_
_entity_poly.entity_id
_entity_poly.type
_entity_poly.pdbx_seq_one_letter_code
_entity_poly.pdbx_strand_id
1 'polypeptide(L)'
;MYLIYGRKHPQIVLDSYIFNVQRTSGTKSRWRCKRSVRSLGSCKAFLVISGKWVHASESHNHPCEDLSLKIAIPQSIMLKRVE
;
A
#
# COMPACT_ATOMS: atom_id res chain seq x y z
N MET A 1 -9.40 -0.93 -3.62
CA MET A 1 -8.00 -1.39 -3.44
C MET A 1 -7.77 -2.56 -4.38
N TYR A 2 -6.56 -2.70 -4.89
CA TYR A 2 -6.20 -3.83 -5.74
C TYR A 2 -4.99 -4.57 -5.19
N LEU A 3 -4.98 -5.89 -5.36
CA LEU A 3 -3.76 -6.70 -5.25
C LEU A 3 -3.16 -6.87 -6.64
N ILE A 4 -1.85 -6.65 -6.75
CA ILE A 4 -1.08 -6.90 -7.96
C ILE A 4 0.05 -7.87 -7.64
N TYR A 5 0.50 -8.60 -8.67
CA TYR A 5 1.70 -9.42 -8.55
C TYR A 5 2.93 -8.53 -8.33
N GLY A 6 3.73 -8.86 -7.32
CA GLY A 6 5.04 -8.26 -7.12
C GLY A 6 6.15 -9.29 -7.34
N ARG A 7 7.41 -8.83 -7.37
CA ARG A 7 8.57 -9.69 -7.66
C ARG A 7 8.78 -10.82 -6.64
N LYS A 8 8.61 -10.52 -5.35
CA LYS A 8 8.86 -11.47 -4.24
C LYS A 8 7.59 -11.74 -3.44
N HIS A 9 6.80 -10.71 -3.22
CA HIS A 9 5.53 -10.74 -2.52
C HIS A 9 4.51 -9.92 -3.32
N PRO A 10 3.21 -10.19 -3.19
CA PRO A 10 2.17 -9.33 -3.75
C PRO A 10 2.36 -7.88 -3.32
N GLN A 11 1.84 -6.95 -4.10
CA GLN A 11 1.80 -5.53 -3.76
C GLN A 11 0.36 -5.06 -3.72
N ILE A 12 0.12 -3.98 -2.98
CA ILE A 12 -1.19 -3.35 -2.87
C ILE A 12 -1.18 -2.04 -3.63
N VAL A 13 -2.24 -1.82 -4.39
CA VAL A 13 -2.54 -0.51 -4.99
C VAL A 13 -3.73 0.11 -4.26
N LEU A 14 -3.49 1.29 -3.69
CA LEU A 14 -4.53 2.13 -3.09
C LEU A 14 -4.31 3.57 -3.58
N ASP A 15 -5.35 4.20 -4.11
CA ASP A 15 -5.31 5.58 -4.63
C ASP A 15 -4.14 5.81 -5.62
N SER A 16 -3.88 4.83 -6.49
CA SER A 16 -2.78 4.84 -7.46
C SER A 16 -1.36 4.86 -6.86
N TYR A 17 -1.22 4.59 -5.56
CA TYR A 17 0.05 4.35 -4.89
C TYR A 17 0.29 2.86 -4.67
N ILE A 18 1.52 2.42 -4.88
CA ILE A 18 1.94 1.03 -4.65
C ILE A 18 2.54 0.89 -3.25
N PHE A 19 2.11 -0.14 -2.54
CA PHE A 19 2.61 -0.51 -1.23
C PHE A 19 3.22 -1.92 -1.24
N ASN A 20 4.37 -2.06 -0.61
CA ASN A 20 5.07 -3.32 -0.37
C ASN A 20 4.79 -3.81 1.05
N VAL A 21 4.63 -5.11 1.22
CA VAL A 21 4.58 -5.69 2.56
C VAL A 21 5.88 -5.36 3.30
N GLN A 22 5.75 -4.84 4.52
CA GLN A 22 6.87 -4.60 5.41
C GLN A 22 6.96 -5.68 6.48
N ARG A 23 5.82 -6.01 7.11
CA ARG A 23 5.73 -7.06 8.12
C ARG A 23 4.29 -7.55 8.25
N THR A 24 4.16 -8.81 8.65
CA THR A 24 2.87 -9.45 8.93
C THR A 24 2.94 -10.06 10.33
N SER A 25 1.87 -9.93 11.10
CA SER A 25 1.74 -10.46 12.46
C SER A 25 0.30 -10.88 12.68
N GLY A 26 0.06 -12.20 12.74
CA GLY A 26 -1.28 -12.77 12.83
C GLY A 26 -2.18 -12.28 11.69
N THR A 27 -3.31 -11.68 12.05
CA THR A 27 -4.31 -11.13 11.12
C THR A 27 -3.99 -9.72 10.61
N LYS A 28 -2.89 -9.11 11.11
CA LYS A 28 -2.50 -7.73 10.82
C LYS A 28 -1.26 -7.69 9.93
N SER A 29 -1.28 -6.85 8.91
CA SER A 29 -0.11 -6.61 8.05
C SER A 29 0.16 -5.11 7.92
N ARG A 30 1.44 -4.74 7.95
CA ARG A 30 1.90 -3.37 7.67
C ARG A 30 2.54 -3.34 6.29
N TRP A 31 2.12 -2.39 5.48
CA TRP A 31 2.58 -2.18 4.12
C TRP A 31 3.14 -0.76 4.01
N ARG A 32 4.31 -0.60 3.42
CA ARG A 32 4.97 0.70 3.24
C ARG A 32 4.90 1.11 1.78
N CYS A 33 4.82 2.40 1.51
CA CYS A 33 4.90 2.90 0.15
C CYS A 33 6.14 2.35 -0.56
N LYS A 34 6.03 2.01 -1.85
CA LYS A 34 7.15 1.52 -2.67
C LYS A 34 8.33 2.49 -2.68
N ARG A 35 8.07 3.80 -2.58
CA ARG A 35 9.09 4.87 -2.53
C ARG A 35 9.68 5.11 -1.13
N SER A 36 9.35 4.27 -0.12
CA SER A 36 9.87 4.42 1.25
C SER A 36 11.33 3.97 1.44
N VAL A 37 12.02 3.48 0.40
CA VAL A 37 13.34 2.82 0.51
C VAL A 37 14.47 3.63 -0.11
N ARG A 38 14.36 4.96 -0.16
CA ARG A 38 15.41 5.82 -0.72
C ARG A 38 15.62 7.05 0.15
N SER A 39 16.67 7.02 0.98
CA SER A 39 17.41 8.17 1.54
C SER A 39 16.57 9.42 1.89
N LEU A 40 17.19 10.62 1.85
CA LEU A 40 16.52 11.90 2.11
C LEU A 40 15.38 12.07 1.08
N GLY A 41 14.15 12.28 1.57
CA GLY A 41 12.95 12.34 0.72
C GLY A 41 12.16 11.03 0.61
N SER A 42 12.48 9.99 1.39
CA SER A 42 11.67 8.75 1.42
C SER A 42 10.22 8.99 1.84
N CYS A 43 9.30 8.35 1.14
CA CYS A 43 7.88 8.41 1.46
C CYS A 43 7.57 7.65 2.75
N LYS A 44 6.91 8.31 3.71
CA LYS A 44 6.53 7.72 5.00
C LYS A 44 5.15 7.06 5.01
N ALA A 45 4.34 7.29 3.96
CA ALA A 45 3.03 6.68 3.79
C ALA A 45 3.04 5.16 3.98
N PHE A 46 2.08 4.68 4.77
CA PHE A 46 1.93 3.26 5.07
C PHE A 46 0.46 2.88 5.24
N LEU A 47 0.18 1.60 5.02
CA LEU A 47 -1.09 0.97 5.30
C LEU A 47 -0.93 -0.04 6.43
N VAL A 48 -1.97 -0.15 7.25
CA VAL A 48 -2.15 -1.23 8.19
C VAL A 48 -3.45 -1.94 7.87
N ILE A 49 -3.36 -3.22 7.55
CA ILE A 49 -4.50 -4.04 7.13
C ILE A 49 -4.78 -5.07 8.20
N SER A 50 -6.03 -5.17 8.64
CA SER A 50 -6.51 -6.13 9.64
C SER A 50 -7.84 -6.71 9.17
N GLY A 51 -7.82 -7.93 8.62
CA GLY A 51 -8.97 -8.50 7.92
C GLY A 51 -9.40 -7.61 6.73
N LYS A 52 -10.63 -7.10 6.76
CA LYS A 52 -11.16 -6.20 5.72
C LYS A 52 -10.86 -4.71 5.97
N TRP A 53 -10.33 -4.38 7.15
CA TRP A 53 -10.05 -2.99 7.53
C TRP A 53 -8.68 -2.57 7.02
N VAL A 54 -8.63 -1.40 6.37
CA VAL A 54 -7.41 -0.78 5.89
C VAL A 54 -7.29 0.59 6.53
N HIS A 55 -6.23 0.80 7.29
CA HIS A 55 -5.87 2.10 7.84
C HIS A 55 -4.76 2.70 6.99
N ALA A 56 -5.04 3.82 6.33
CA ALA A 56 -4.04 4.60 5.60
C ALA A 56 -3.55 5.76 6.48
N SER A 57 -2.23 5.94 6.53
CA SER A 57 -1.57 6.92 7.39
C SER A 57 -0.43 7.61 6.65
N GLU A 58 -0.24 8.90 6.98
CA GLU A 58 0.72 9.84 6.38
C GLU A 58 0.43 10.18 4.91
N SER A 59 0.71 11.44 4.54
CA SER A 59 0.62 11.88 3.14
C SER A 59 1.79 11.37 2.29
N HIS A 60 1.53 11.16 1.01
CA HIS A 60 2.58 10.91 0.03
C HIS A 60 3.33 12.21 -0.30
N ASN A 61 4.65 12.14 -0.38
CA ASN A 61 5.53 13.26 -0.75
C ASN A 61 6.00 13.20 -2.21
N HIS A 62 5.32 12.42 -3.03
CA HIS A 62 5.62 12.20 -4.44
C HIS A 62 4.32 11.97 -5.22
N PRO A 63 4.28 12.22 -6.53
CA PRO A 63 3.10 11.95 -7.34
C PRO A 63 2.76 10.45 -7.35
N CYS A 64 1.49 10.14 -7.60
CA CYS A 64 1.06 8.76 -7.81
C CYS A 64 1.67 8.17 -9.09
N GLU A 65 1.67 6.84 -9.19
CA GLU A 65 2.25 6.15 -10.34
C GLU A 65 1.17 6.01 -11.44
N ASP A 66 1.54 6.14 -12.71
CA ASP A 66 0.64 5.84 -13.83
C ASP A 66 0.51 4.31 -13.97
N LEU A 67 -0.61 3.76 -13.50
CA LEU A 67 -0.83 2.32 -13.41
C LEU A 67 -1.80 1.85 -14.50
N SER A 68 -1.25 1.16 -15.49
CA SER A 68 -2.03 0.28 -16.36
C SER A 68 -2.41 -1.00 -15.58
N LEU A 69 -3.58 -1.00 -14.94
CA LEU A 69 -4.09 -2.07 -14.05
C LEU A 69 -4.52 -3.37 -14.78
N LYS A 70 -3.79 -3.80 -15.82
CA LYS A 70 -4.15 -4.99 -16.62
C LYS A 70 -4.09 -6.32 -15.83
N ILE A 71 -3.43 -6.34 -14.66
CA ILE A 71 -3.22 -7.53 -13.83
C ILE A 71 -3.55 -7.23 -12.36
N ALA A 72 -4.65 -6.52 -12.14
CA ALA A 72 -5.09 -6.08 -10.82
C ALA A 72 -6.32 -6.87 -10.35
N ILE A 73 -6.25 -7.44 -9.15
CA ILE A 73 -7.37 -8.15 -8.52
C ILE A 73 -8.06 -7.18 -7.56
N PRO A 74 -9.33 -6.79 -7.81
CA PRO A 74 -10.05 -5.89 -6.92
C PRO A 74 -10.30 -6.54 -5.55
N GLN A 75 -10.22 -5.75 -4.49
CA GLN A 75 -10.47 -6.18 -3.11
C GLN A 75 -11.48 -5.25 -2.45
N SER A 76 -12.55 -5.84 -1.91
CA SER A 76 -13.56 -5.14 -1.10
C SER A 76 -12.99 -4.88 0.30
N ILE A 77 -12.79 -3.61 0.63
CA ILE A 77 -12.17 -3.18 1.89
C ILE A 77 -12.99 -2.09 2.58
N MET A 78 -12.81 -1.98 3.88
CA MET A 78 -13.25 -0.86 4.71
C MET A 78 -12.04 0.06 4.94
N LEU A 79 -11.98 1.18 4.22
CA LEU A 79 -10.87 2.13 4.30
C LEU A 79 -11.14 3.18 5.39
N LYS A 80 -10.22 3.32 6.34
CA LYS A 80 -10.14 4.43 7.28
C LYS A 80 -8.89 5.24 6.99
N ARG A 81 -9.04 6.49 6.58
CA ARG A 81 -7.92 7.44 6.48
C ARG A 81 -7.77 8.16 7.81
N VAL A 82 -6.56 8.21 8.34
CA VAL A 82 -6.26 8.99 9.54
C VAL A 82 -5.69 10.31 9.04
N GLU A 83 -6.41 11.40 9.32
CA GLU A 83 -5.98 12.78 9.08
C GLU A 83 -4.93 13.22 10.12
#